data_AF-A0A453D9P2-F1
#
_entry.id   AF-A0A453D9P2-F1
#
_cell.length_a   1.000
_cell.length_b   1.000
_cell.length_c   1.000
_cell.angle_alpha   90.00
_cell.angle_beta   90.00
_cell.angle_gamma   90.00
#
_symmetry.space_group_name_H-M   'P 1'
#
loop_
_entity.id
_entity.type
_entity.pdbx_description
1 polymer ?
#
loop_
_entity_poly.entity_id
_entity_poly.type
_entity_poly.pdbx_seq_one_letter_code
_entity_poly.pdbx_strand_id
1 'polypeptide(L)'
;TPCDCGEYLSKVESMVDAEKARVSRCLGAPTTEEKVTAVVLREMVEKAVARLVGMESSGLASMLVYGRYWDLTRMHRLLGRVQGGLPAMRDVMEAHFRLVRKAEGDDERLLSGEKDRYAEMIDGVFHGEESFRAALDSCFT
;
A
#
# COMPACT_ATOMS: atom_id res chain seq x y z
N THR A 1 -0.01 -23.03 -0.32
CA THR A 1 -0.50 -22.01 0.63
C THR A 1 -0.78 -20.74 -0.14
N PRO A 2 -1.89 -20.01 0.09
CA PRO A 2 -2.00 -18.65 -0.42
C PRO A 2 -0.88 -17.86 0.26
N CYS A 3 0.05 -17.30 -0.52
CA CYS A 3 1.15 -16.49 0.03
C CYS A 3 0.58 -15.27 0.75
N ASP A 4 1.07 -14.98 1.97
CA ASP A 4 0.76 -13.73 2.68
C ASP A 4 1.11 -12.53 1.77
N CYS A 5 0.26 -11.49 1.78
CA CYS A 5 0.48 -10.34 0.92
C CYS A 5 1.81 -9.62 1.21
N GLY A 6 2.22 -9.51 2.47
CA GLY A 6 3.50 -8.90 2.85
C GLY A 6 4.69 -9.71 2.34
N GLU A 7 4.66 -11.03 2.48
CA GLU A 7 5.67 -11.93 1.91
C GLU A 7 5.74 -11.82 0.38
N TYR A 8 4.58 -11.77 -0.29
CA TYR A 8 4.52 -11.60 -1.74
C TYR A 8 5.17 -10.27 -2.17
N LEU A 9 4.82 -9.17 -1.52
CA LEU A 9 5.39 -7.85 -1.82
C LEU A 9 6.91 -7.83 -1.55
N SER A 10 7.37 -8.46 -0.47
CA SER A 10 8.81 -8.58 -0.15
C SER A 10 9.58 -9.33 -1.25
N LYS A 11 8.96 -10.38 -1.81
CA LYS A 11 9.53 -11.11 -2.94
C LYS A 11 9.59 -10.24 -4.20
N VAL A 12 8.53 -9.47 -4.50
CA VAL A 12 8.52 -8.55 -5.65
C VAL A 12 9.62 -7.50 -5.53
N GLU A 13 9.76 -6.91 -4.35
CA GLU A 13 10.80 -5.95 -4.03
C GLU A 13 12.20 -6.52 -4.25
N SER A 14 12.47 -7.73 -3.73
CA SER A 14 13.75 -8.41 -3.91
C SER A 14 14.07 -8.71 -5.39
N MET A 15 13.05 -9.05 -6.19
CA MET A 15 13.23 -9.26 -7.64
C MET A 15 13.54 -7.94 -8.37
N VAL A 16 12.88 -6.85 -7.99
CA VAL A 16 13.17 -5.52 -8.53
C VAL A 16 14.61 -5.13 -8.23
N ASP A 17 15.07 -5.30 -7.00
CA ASP A 17 16.43 -4.93 -6.58
C ASP A 17 17.49 -5.82 -7.25
N ALA A 18 17.24 -7.13 -7.36
CA ALA A 18 18.11 -8.05 -8.06
C ALA A 18 18.25 -7.70 -9.56
N GLU A 19 17.16 -7.31 -10.21
CA GLU A 19 17.21 -6.93 -11.62
C GLU A 19 17.94 -5.61 -11.87
N LYS A 20 17.75 -4.62 -10.99
CA LYS A 20 18.55 -3.40 -11.03
C LYS A 20 20.04 -3.68 -10.90
N ALA A 21 20.42 -4.55 -9.96
CA ALA A 21 21.82 -4.96 -9.75
C ALA A 21 22.41 -5.73 -10.95
N ARG A 22 21.59 -6.53 -11.65
CA ARG A 22 22.03 -7.26 -12.85
C ARG A 22 22.27 -6.31 -14.02
N VAL A 23 21.36 -5.38 -14.27
CA VAL A 23 21.45 -4.45 -15.41
C VAL A 23 22.62 -3.48 -15.23
N SER A 24 22.84 -2.95 -14.02
CA SER A 24 23.98 -2.07 -13.73
C SER A 24 25.33 -2.75 -13.99
N ARG A 25 25.44 -4.05 -13.71
CA ARG A 25 26.66 -4.84 -13.91
C ARG A 25 26.93 -5.25 -15.36
N CYS A 26 25.89 -5.41 -16.18
CA CYS A 26 26.03 -6.00 -17.51
C CYS A 26 25.81 -5.03 -18.68
N LEU A 27 25.03 -3.96 -18.52
CA LEU A 27 24.49 -3.22 -19.68
C LEU A 27 24.75 -1.72 -19.69
N GLY A 28 25.25 -1.09 -18.62
CA GLY A 28 25.73 0.30 -18.59
C GLY A 28 24.75 1.42 -19.00
N ALA A 29 23.57 1.08 -19.55
CA ALA A 29 22.60 1.98 -20.12
C ALA A 29 21.36 2.08 -19.20
N PRO A 30 21.11 3.25 -18.58
CA PRO A 30 19.98 3.48 -17.65
C PRO A 30 18.60 3.09 -18.22
N THR A 31 18.42 3.24 -19.53
CA THR A 31 17.16 2.95 -20.25
C THR A 31 16.77 1.47 -20.26
N THR A 32 17.72 0.54 -20.01
CA THR A 32 17.41 -0.89 -19.93
C THR A 32 16.94 -1.29 -18.54
N GLU A 33 17.44 -0.62 -17.50
CA GLU A 33 17.08 -0.88 -16.10
C GLU A 33 15.61 -0.53 -15.83
N GLU A 34 15.19 0.61 -16.34
CA GLU A 34 13.81 1.09 -16.24
C GLU A 34 12.82 0.14 -16.93
N LYS A 35 13.17 -0.35 -18.13
CA LYS A 35 12.33 -1.29 -18.89
C LYS A 35 12.17 -2.62 -18.18
N VAL A 36 13.25 -3.20 -17.66
CA VAL A 36 13.19 -4.49 -16.95
C VAL A 36 12.38 -4.35 -15.66
N THR A 37 12.60 -3.28 -14.91
CA THR A 37 11.84 -3.02 -13.68
C THR A 37 10.35 -2.79 -13.97
N ALA A 38 10.01 -2.08 -15.05
CA ALA A 38 8.63 -1.84 -15.45
C ALA A 38 7.89 -3.15 -15.79
N VAL A 39 8.57 -4.11 -16.42
CA VAL A 39 7.97 -5.43 -16.70
C VAL A 39 7.65 -6.17 -15.40
N VAL A 40 8.57 -6.20 -14.43
CA VAL A 40 8.33 -6.87 -13.14
C VAL A 40 7.15 -6.24 -12.41
N LEU A 41 7.09 -4.91 -12.35
CA LEU A 41 5.98 -4.20 -11.69
C LEU A 41 4.65 -4.41 -12.40
N ARG A 42 4.63 -4.38 -13.73
CA ARG A 42 3.39 -4.64 -14.49
C ARG A 42 2.87 -6.06 -14.24
N GLU A 43 3.75 -7.05 -14.35
CA GLU A 43 3.33 -8.46 -14.27
C GLU A 43 2.98 -8.89 -12.84
N MET A 44 3.73 -8.41 -11.84
CA MET A 44 3.59 -8.87 -10.45
C MET A 44 2.74 -7.94 -9.58
N VAL A 45 2.67 -6.64 -9.90
CA VAL A 45 1.94 -5.66 -9.10
C VAL A 45 0.69 -5.21 -9.83
N GLU A 46 0.82 -4.59 -11.01
CA GLU A 46 -0.30 -3.96 -11.73
C GLU A 46 -1.45 -4.94 -12.01
N LYS A 47 -1.13 -6.12 -12.57
CA LYS A 47 -2.14 -7.17 -12.82
C LYS A 47 -2.76 -7.75 -11.56
N ALA A 48 -2.15 -7.54 -10.40
CA ALA A 48 -2.56 -8.12 -9.13
C ALA A 48 -3.10 -7.08 -8.13
N VAL A 49 -3.17 -5.78 -8.47
CA VAL A 49 -3.51 -4.69 -7.53
C VAL A 49 -4.75 -5.02 -6.70
N ALA A 50 -5.88 -5.30 -7.37
CA ALA A 50 -7.15 -5.60 -6.69
C ALA A 50 -7.04 -6.79 -5.72
N ARG A 51 -6.32 -7.84 -6.13
CA ARG A 51 -6.06 -9.00 -5.28
C ARG A 51 -5.19 -8.65 -4.08
N LEU A 52 -4.16 -7.82 -4.25
CA LEU A 52 -3.21 -7.47 -3.19
C LEU A 52 -3.87 -6.61 -2.13
N VAL A 53 -4.59 -5.56 -2.52
CA VAL A 53 -5.27 -4.67 -1.56
C VAL A 53 -6.42 -5.38 -0.85
N GLY A 54 -7.15 -6.24 -1.57
CA GLY A 54 -8.34 -6.95 -1.08
C GLY A 54 -8.06 -8.36 -0.54
N MET A 55 -6.79 -8.76 -0.35
CA MET A 55 -6.47 -10.12 0.11
C MET A 55 -7.03 -10.35 1.52
N GLU A 56 -7.84 -11.39 1.68
CA GLU A 56 -8.40 -11.74 2.98
C GLU A 56 -7.29 -12.04 3.99
N SER A 57 -7.43 -11.58 5.23
CA SER A 57 -6.52 -11.77 6.36
C SER A 57 -5.08 -11.24 6.23
N SER A 58 -4.62 -10.80 5.05
CA SER A 58 -3.26 -10.28 4.87
C SER A 58 -3.15 -9.03 3.98
N GLY A 59 -4.23 -8.64 3.30
CA GLY A 59 -4.28 -7.44 2.46
C GLY A 59 -4.32 -6.13 3.27
N LEU A 60 -4.59 -5.02 2.58
CA LEU A 60 -4.42 -3.67 3.12
C LEU A 60 -5.19 -3.46 4.44
N ALA A 61 -6.47 -3.84 4.50
CA ALA A 61 -7.26 -3.71 5.72
C ALA A 61 -6.67 -4.47 6.91
N SER A 62 -6.19 -5.71 6.68
CA SER A 62 -5.52 -6.49 7.73
C SER A 62 -4.23 -5.82 8.20
N MET A 63 -3.42 -5.32 7.27
CA MET A 63 -2.19 -4.59 7.60
C MET A 63 -2.46 -3.32 8.42
N LEU A 64 -3.56 -2.61 8.15
CA LEU A 64 -4.00 -1.45 8.94
C LEU A 64 -4.42 -1.85 10.36
N VAL A 65 -5.22 -2.91 10.50
CA VAL A 65 -5.71 -3.40 11.80
C VAL A 65 -4.56 -3.87 12.69
N TYR A 66 -3.62 -4.63 12.13
CA TYR A 66 -2.51 -5.22 12.89
C TYR A 66 -1.26 -4.35 12.94
N GLY A 67 -1.30 -3.11 12.43
CA GLY A 67 -0.17 -2.19 12.48
C GLY A 67 1.08 -2.71 11.76
N ARG A 68 0.92 -3.41 10.63
CA ARG A 68 2.02 -3.96 9.82
C ARG A 68 2.70 -2.86 8.99
N TYR A 69 3.24 -1.83 9.65
CA TYR A 69 3.74 -0.60 9.00
C TYR A 69 4.82 -0.86 7.94
N TRP A 70 5.74 -1.80 8.19
CA TRP A 70 6.76 -2.17 7.20
C TRP A 70 6.16 -2.73 5.90
N ASP A 71 5.12 -3.54 6.02
CA ASP A 71 4.42 -4.10 4.85
C ASP A 71 3.56 -3.04 4.16
N LEU A 72 2.96 -2.10 4.91
CA LEU A 72 2.24 -0.96 4.35
C LEU A 72 3.16 0.00 3.57
N THR A 73 4.33 0.32 4.11
CA THR A 73 5.35 1.12 3.41
C THR A 73 5.75 0.42 2.11
N ARG A 74 5.96 -0.89 2.15
CA ARG A 74 6.28 -1.69 0.96
C ARG A 74 5.13 -1.68 -0.06
N MET A 75 3.90 -1.89 0.40
CA MET A 75 2.71 -1.87 -0.45
C MET A 75 2.57 -0.52 -1.15
N HIS A 76 2.62 0.58 -0.41
CA HIS A 76 2.57 1.94 -0.96
C HIS A 76 3.65 2.18 -1.99
N ARG A 77 4.90 1.81 -1.67
CA ARG A 77 6.04 2.00 -2.58
C ARG A 77 5.91 1.22 -3.89
N LEU A 78 5.37 0.00 -3.85
CA LEU A 78 5.21 -0.83 -5.05
C LEU A 78 3.96 -0.43 -5.86
N LEU A 79 2.83 -0.22 -5.19
CA LEU A 79 1.57 0.14 -5.85
C LEU A 79 1.59 1.58 -6.37
N GLY A 80 2.32 2.48 -5.72
CA GLY A 80 2.54 3.85 -6.19
C GLY A 80 3.28 3.95 -7.53
N ARG A 81 3.86 2.85 -8.02
CA ARG A 81 4.62 2.80 -9.27
C ARG A 81 3.84 2.21 -10.45
N VAL A 82 2.58 1.79 -10.24
CA VAL A 82 1.75 1.18 -11.27
C VAL A 82 0.43 1.93 -11.43
N GLN A 83 -0.16 1.83 -12.62
CA GLN A 83 -1.46 2.43 -12.89
C GLN A 83 -2.54 1.81 -12.00
N GLY A 84 -3.39 2.64 -11.42
CA GLY A 84 -4.49 2.19 -10.55
C GLY A 84 -4.08 1.73 -9.14
N GLY A 85 -2.78 1.72 -8.79
CA GLY A 85 -2.31 1.26 -7.49
C GLY A 85 -2.77 2.14 -6.31
N LEU A 86 -2.41 3.43 -6.30
CA LEU A 86 -2.84 4.36 -5.23
C LEU A 86 -4.37 4.52 -5.16
N PRO A 87 -5.11 4.67 -6.28
CA PRO A 87 -6.58 4.70 -6.23
C PRO A 87 -7.18 3.47 -5.54
N ALA A 88 -6.69 2.26 -5.85
CA ALA A 88 -7.19 1.04 -5.22
C ALA A 88 -6.86 0.98 -3.72
N MET A 89 -5.69 1.47 -3.30
CA MET A 89 -5.35 1.59 -1.89
C MET A 89 -6.28 2.56 -1.17
N ARG A 90 -6.50 3.75 -1.75
CA ARG A 90 -7.39 4.77 -1.21
C ARG A 90 -8.80 4.23 -1.01
N ASP A 91 -9.35 3.54 -2.01
CA ASP A 91 -10.72 3.02 -1.95
C ASP A 91 -10.89 2.00 -0.82
N VAL A 92 -9.89 1.13 -0.60
CA VAL A 92 -9.89 0.18 0.51
C VAL A 92 -9.68 0.87 1.86
N MET A 93 -8.80 1.88 1.95
CA MET A 93 -8.62 2.68 3.16
C MET A 93 -9.90 3.42 3.54
N GLU A 94 -10.57 4.04 2.58
CA GLU A 94 -11.83 4.74 2.81
C GLU A 94 -12.93 3.79 3.29
N ALA A 95 -13.03 2.59 2.68
CA ALA A 95 -13.94 1.56 3.16
C ALA A 95 -13.61 1.13 4.60
N HIS A 96 -12.33 0.95 4.92
CA HIS A 96 -11.85 0.62 6.25
C HIS A 96 -12.20 1.71 7.28
N PHE A 97 -11.94 2.99 6.96
CA PHE A 97 -12.26 4.12 7.83
C PHE A 97 -13.76 4.23 8.13
N ARG A 98 -14.62 4.00 7.12
CA ARG A 98 -16.08 3.95 7.33
C ARG A 98 -16.50 2.83 8.28
N LEU A 99 -15.83 1.67 8.22
CA LEU A 99 -16.10 0.57 9.14
C LEU A 99 -15.68 0.91 10.58
N VAL A 100 -14.50 1.53 10.75
CA VAL A 100 -14.04 2.00 12.06
C VAL A 100 -15.02 3.03 12.65
N ARG A 101 -15.36 4.09 11.89
CA ARG A 101 -16.37 5.08 12.35
C ARG A 101 -17.68 4.42 12.75
N LYS A 102 -18.18 3.49 11.93
CA LYS A 102 -19.43 2.79 12.23
C LYS A 102 -19.35 1.96 13.51
N ALA A 103 -18.18 1.38 13.82
CA ALA A 103 -17.97 0.60 15.03
C ALA A 103 -17.95 1.48 16.29
N GLU A 104 -17.32 2.66 16.21
CA GLU A 104 -17.25 3.61 17.33
C GLU A 104 -18.57 4.36 17.58
N GLY A 105 -19.42 4.47 16.56
CA GLY A 105 -20.71 5.15 16.66
C GLY A 105 -20.56 6.66 16.82
N ASP A 106 -21.22 7.24 17.82
CA ASP A 106 -21.23 8.69 18.08
C ASP A 106 -20.28 9.11 19.23
N ASP A 107 -19.38 8.23 19.67
CA ASP A 107 -18.40 8.58 20.71
C ASP A 107 -17.29 9.47 20.12
N GLU A 108 -17.44 10.80 20.28
CA GLU A 108 -16.50 11.79 19.74
C GLU A 108 -15.07 11.58 20.22
N ARG A 109 -14.86 11.06 21.43
CA ARG A 109 -13.51 10.84 21.96
C ARG A 109 -12.83 9.68 21.25
N LEU A 110 -13.57 8.59 21.02
CA LEU A 110 -13.07 7.44 20.28
C LEU A 110 -12.84 7.78 18.81
N LEU A 111 -13.78 8.50 18.18
CA LEU A 111 -13.64 8.97 16.79
C LEU A 111 -12.42 9.89 16.62
N SER A 112 -12.20 10.84 17.53
CA SER A 112 -11.01 11.71 17.48
C SER A 112 -9.73 10.91 17.64
N GLY A 113 -9.70 9.96 18.58
CA GLY A 113 -8.53 9.10 18.80
C GLY A 113 -8.19 8.23 17.58
N GLU A 114 -9.20 7.66 16.94
CA GLU A 114 -9.02 6.87 15.72
C GLU A 114 -8.57 7.73 14.53
N LYS A 115 -9.15 8.93 14.37
CA LYS A 115 -8.74 9.88 13.35
C LYS A 115 -7.26 10.27 13.52
N ASP A 116 -6.85 10.64 14.74
CA ASP A 116 -5.47 11.05 15.02
C ASP A 116 -4.49 9.90 14.78
N ARG A 117 -4.85 8.68 15.22
CA ARG A 117 -4.05 7.46 14.98
C ARG A 117 -3.80 7.21 13.50
N TYR A 118 -4.84 7.30 12.67
CA TYR A 118 -4.70 7.10 11.24
C TYR A 118 -3.98 8.26 10.55
N ALA A 119 -4.15 9.49 11.01
CA ALA A 119 -3.42 10.64 10.49
C ALA A 119 -1.91 10.50 10.71
N GLU A 120 -1.48 10.12 11.91
CA GLU A 120 -0.07 9.85 12.23
C GLU A 120 0.49 8.72 11.37
N MET A 121 -0.28 7.63 11.20
CA MET A 121 0.11 6.52 10.34
C MET A 121 0.25 6.93 8.87
N ILE A 122 -0.66 7.74 8.33
CA ILE A 122 -0.57 8.25 6.96
C ILE A 122 0.68 9.11 6.78
N ASP A 123 1.00 9.97 7.75
CA ASP A 123 2.18 10.83 7.69
C ASP A 123 3.48 10.00 7.75
N GLY A 124 3.53 8.99 8.62
CA GLY A 124 4.71 8.14 8.79
C GLY A 124 4.93 7.10 7.69
N VAL A 125 3.87 6.40 7.27
CA VAL A 125 3.94 5.24 6.36
C VAL A 125 3.76 5.64 4.90
N PHE A 126 2.86 6.59 4.65
CA PHE A 126 2.49 7.03 3.30
C PHE A 126 3.04 8.42 2.96
N HIS A 127 3.91 8.97 3.80
CA HIS A 127 4.54 10.29 3.60
C HIS A 127 3.51 11.43 3.43
N GLY A 128 2.37 11.33 4.13
CA GLY A 128 1.33 12.35 4.08
C GLY A 128 0.56 12.37 2.76
N GLU A 129 0.37 11.21 2.13
CA GLU A 129 -0.32 11.12 0.84
C GLU A 129 -1.71 11.80 0.89
N GLU A 130 -1.86 12.86 0.10
CA GLU A 130 -3.01 13.78 0.20
C GLU A 130 -4.34 13.07 -0.04
N SER A 131 -4.40 12.11 -0.97
CA SER A 131 -5.65 11.42 -1.27
C SER A 131 -6.09 10.48 -0.15
N PHE A 132 -5.15 9.87 0.57
CA PHE A 132 -5.43 9.10 1.78
C PHE A 132 -5.89 10.00 2.94
N ARG A 133 -5.27 11.18 3.09
CA ARG A 133 -5.65 12.14 4.12
C ARG A 133 -7.04 12.72 3.87
N ALA A 134 -7.34 13.08 2.63
CA ALA A 134 -8.69 13.50 2.22
C ALA A 134 -9.74 12.41 2.46
N ALA A 135 -9.41 11.14 2.18
CA ALA A 135 -10.30 10.01 2.46
C ALA A 135 -10.55 9.83 3.97
N LEU A 136 -9.51 9.97 4.80
CA LEU A 136 -9.62 9.93 6.25
C LEU A 136 -10.52 11.06 6.76
N ASP A 137 -10.22 12.31 6.36
CA ASP A 137 -10.99 13.47 6.77
C ASP A 137 -12.45 13.33 6.37
N SER A 138 -12.75 12.97 5.12
CA SER A 138 -14.12 12.76 4.66
C SER A 138 -14.87 11.68 5.44
N CYS A 139 -14.16 10.69 5.99
CA CYS A 139 -14.79 9.63 6.76
C CYS A 139 -15.05 10.00 8.22
N PHE A 140 -14.30 10.95 8.80
CA PHE A 140 -14.40 11.35 10.21
C PHE A 140 -14.88 12.80 10.41
N THR A 141 -15.36 13.45 9.35
CA THR A 141 -16.12 14.71 9.42
C THR A 141 -17.59 14.42 9.70
#